data_AF-A0A1Y1QSY2-F1
#
_entry.id   AF-A0A1Y1QSY2-F1
#
_cell.length_a   1.000
_cell.length_b   1.000
_cell.length_c   1.000
_cell.angle_alpha   90.00
_cell.angle_beta   90.00
_cell.angle_gamma   90.00
#
_symmetry.space_group_name_H-M   'P 1'
#
loop_
_entity.id
_entity.type
_entity.pdbx_description
1 polymer ?
#
loop_
_entity_poly.entity_id
_entity_poly.type
_entity_poly.pdbx_seq_one_letter_code
_entity_poly.pdbx_strand_id
1 'polypeptide(L)'
;MSQVDIAAVKSYLLALQDDICAQLVAEDGNVTFAEDAWERPEGGGGRTRVISNGAVFEQGGVNFSHVFGDKLPPSATAQRPELAGRSFQALGVS
;
A
#
# COMPACT_ATOMS: atom_id res chain seq x y z
N MET A 1 0.21 -21.87 17.61
CA MET A 1 0.66 -20.71 16.82
C MET A 1 -0.54 -19.79 16.67
N SER A 2 -0.45 -18.52 17.08
CA SER A 2 -1.53 -17.57 16.78
C SER A 2 -1.61 -17.41 15.27
N GLN A 3 -2.81 -17.58 14.73
CA GLN A 3 -3.06 -17.35 13.31
C GLN A 3 -2.91 -15.85 13.05
N VAL A 4 -2.10 -15.47 12.08
CA VAL A 4 -1.95 -14.06 11.69
C VAL A 4 -3.25 -13.62 11.03
N ASP A 5 -3.90 -12.61 11.61
CA ASP A 5 -5.11 -12.00 11.05
C ASP A 5 -4.74 -10.91 10.06
N ILE A 6 -4.74 -11.28 8.78
CA ILE A 6 -4.36 -10.38 7.68
C ILE A 6 -5.45 -9.35 7.42
N ALA A 7 -6.72 -9.69 7.69
CA ALA A 7 -7.82 -8.75 7.52
C ALA A 7 -7.72 -7.60 8.53
N ALA A 8 -7.32 -7.90 9.77
CA ALA A 8 -7.04 -6.88 10.78
C ALA A 8 -5.91 -5.94 10.34
N VAL A 9 -4.79 -6.48 9.83
CA VAL A 9 -3.66 -5.67 9.34
C VAL A 9 -4.08 -4.82 8.13
N LYS A 10 -4.82 -5.38 7.17
CA LYS A 10 -5.34 -4.64 6.02
C LYS A 10 -6.24 -3.48 6.44
N SER A 11 -7.14 -3.72 7.38
CA SER A 11 -8.09 -2.72 7.86
C SER A 11 -7.35 -1.56 8.55
N TYR A 12 -6.34 -1.89 9.37
CA TYR A 12 -5.46 -0.90 9.98
C TYR A 12 -4.71 -0.06 8.94
N LEU A 13 -4.09 -0.70 7.93
CA LEU A 13 -3.31 0.01 6.91
C LEU A 13 -4.17 0.92 6.02
N LEU A 14 -5.40 0.52 5.68
CA LEU A 14 -6.33 1.38 4.96
C LEU A 14 -6.74 2.60 5.79
N ALA A 15 -7.07 2.39 7.07
CA ALA A 15 -7.39 3.48 7.99
C ALA A 15 -6.19 4.42 8.20
N LEU A 16 -4.98 3.88 8.25
CA LEU A 16 -3.75 4.67 8.36
C LEU A 16 -3.53 5.56 7.12
N GLN A 17 -3.76 5.03 5.91
CA GLN A 17 -3.69 5.86 4.70
C GLN A 17 -4.73 6.99 4.73
N ASP A 18 -5.96 6.71 5.18
CA ASP A 18 -7.01 7.72 5.30
C ASP A 18 -6.63 8.81 6.32
N ASP A 19 -6.08 8.42 7.47
CA ASP A 19 -5.64 9.34 8.53
C ASP A 19 -4.48 10.24 8.08
N ILE A 20 -3.43 9.66 7.47
CA ILE A 20 -2.29 10.43 6.95
C ILE A 20 -2.77 11.43 5.88
N CYS A 21 -3.62 11.00 4.94
CA CYS A 21 -4.15 11.90 3.92
C CYS A 21 -4.96 13.06 4.54
N ALA A 22 -5.82 12.77 5.52
CA ALA A 22 -6.64 13.79 6.17
C ALA A 22 -5.77 14.83 6.89
N GLN A 23 -4.72 14.39 7.60
CA GLN A 23 -3.80 15.29 8.28
C GLN A 23 -2.99 16.15 7.30
N LEU A 24 -2.47 15.55 6.22
CA LEU A 24 -1.74 16.31 5.19
C LEU A 24 -2.62 17.38 4.51
N VAL A 25 -3.89 17.06 4.25
CA VAL A 25 -4.86 18.04 3.72
C VAL A 25 -5.11 19.18 4.71
N ALA A 26 -5.24 18.86 6.01
CA ALA A 26 -5.45 19.86 7.05
C ALA A 26 -4.27 20.82 7.19
N GLU A 27 -3.03 20.32 7.09
CA GLU A 27 -1.82 21.13 7.15
C GLU A 27 -1.60 21.98 5.88
N ASP A 28 -1.97 21.47 4.70
CA ASP A 28 -1.84 22.23 3.44
C ASP A 28 -2.93 23.31 3.28
N GLY A 29 -4.13 23.05 3.81
CA GLY A 29 -5.22 24.00 3.87
C GLY A 29 -6.07 24.14 2.60
N ASN A 30 -5.63 23.61 1.44
CA ASN A 30 -6.47 23.64 0.23
C ASN A 30 -6.14 22.57 -0.84
N VAL A 31 -5.46 21.48 -0.47
CA VAL A 31 -5.13 20.39 -1.41
C VAL A 31 -6.14 19.24 -1.32
N THR A 32 -6.29 18.48 -2.41
CA THR A 32 -7.11 17.27 -2.45
C THR A 32 -6.30 16.13 -3.07
N PHE A 33 -6.34 14.96 -2.44
CA PHE A 33 -5.72 13.76 -3.00
C PHE A 33 -6.51 13.28 -4.22
N ALA A 34 -5.83 13.13 -5.36
CA ALA A 34 -6.31 12.32 -6.47
C ALA A 34 -6.09 10.85 -6.12
N GLU A 35 -7.17 10.08 -6.09
CA GLU A 35 -7.14 8.65 -5.80
C GLU A 35 -7.21 7.83 -7.09
N ASP A 36 -6.35 6.82 -7.18
CA ASP A 36 -6.38 5.80 -8.22
C ASP A 36 -6.42 4.41 -7.56
N ALA A 37 -7.56 3.74 -7.70
CA ALA A 37 -7.75 2.38 -7.26
C ALA A 37 -7.47 1.43 -8.43
N TRP A 38 -6.59 0.47 -8.21
CA TRP A 38 -6.12 -0.41 -9.26
C TRP A 38 -6.04 -1.86 -8.79
N GLU A 39 -6.12 -2.77 -9.76
CA GLU A 39 -5.99 -4.21 -9.56
C GLU A 39 -4.82 -4.75 -10.37
N ARG A 40 -4.21 -5.84 -9.86
CA ARG A 40 -3.10 -6.50 -10.53
C ARG A 40 -3.61 -7.81 -11.14
N PRO A 41 -3.37 -8.08 -12.45
CA PRO A 41 -3.83 -9.33 -13.08
C PRO A 41 -3.33 -10.60 -12.39
N GLU A 42 -2.15 -10.52 -11.75
CA GLU A 42 -1.51 -11.62 -11.03
C GLU A 42 -2.07 -11.83 -9.60
N GLY A 43 -2.91 -10.91 -9.10
CA GLY A 43 -3.52 -10.98 -7.78
C GLY A 43 -3.31 -9.72 -6.92
N GLY A 44 -4.40 -9.23 -6.34
CA GLY A 44 -4.42 -8.09 -5.43
C GLY A 44 -4.53 -6.75 -6.16
N GLY A 45 -4.02 -5.69 -5.54
CA GLY A 45 -4.18 -4.33 -6.05
C GLY A 45 -3.69 -3.29 -5.06
N GLY A 46 -4.17 -2.06 -5.23
CA GLY A 46 -3.81 -0.95 -4.37
C GLY A 46 -4.69 0.28 -4.55
N ARG A 47 -4.39 1.27 -3.73
CA ARG A 47 -5.00 2.60 -3.74
C ARG A 47 -3.88 3.60 -3.67
N THR A 48 -3.56 4.18 -4.82
CA THR A 48 -2.59 5.26 -4.94
C THR A 48 -3.30 6.56 -4.62
N ARG A 49 -2.71 7.42 -3.80
CA ARG A 49 -3.24 8.77 -3.56
C ARG A 49 -2.12 9.77 -3.72
N VAL A 50 -2.32 10.76 -4.58
CA VAL A 50 -1.34 11.80 -4.85
C VAL A 50 -1.92 13.19 -4.66
N ILE A 51 -1.12 14.11 -4.13
CA ILE A 51 -1.37 15.54 -4.14
C ILE A 51 -0.31 16.24 -4.97
N SER A 52 -0.66 17.37 -5.56
CA SER A 52 0.28 18.21 -6.32
C SER A 52 -0.19 19.65 -6.26
N ASN A 53 0.75 20.59 -6.35
CA ASN A 53 0.51 22.03 -6.32
C ASN A 53 -0.21 22.48 -5.03
N GLY A 54 0.13 21.88 -3.88
CA GLY A 54 -0.33 22.33 -2.57
C GLY A 54 0.36 23.62 -2.12
N ALA A 55 -0.22 24.28 -1.12
CA ALA A 55 0.36 25.49 -0.55
C ALA A 55 1.58 25.19 0.35
N VAL A 56 1.62 24.00 0.94
CA VAL A 56 2.72 23.53 1.80
C VAL A 56 3.48 22.39 1.11
N PHE A 57 2.75 21.42 0.56
CA PHE A 57 3.33 20.27 -0.14
C PHE A 57 3.25 20.49 -1.66
N GLU A 58 4.40 20.77 -2.28
CA GLU A 58 4.49 20.85 -3.75
C GLU A 58 3.98 19.57 -4.42
N GLN A 59 4.37 18.41 -3.87
CA GLN A 59 3.89 17.09 -4.29
C GLN A 59 3.99 16.10 -3.14
N GLY A 60 3.06 15.14 -3.08
CA GLY A 60 3.04 14.10 -2.06
C GLY A 60 2.26 12.87 -2.51
N GLY A 61 2.55 11.73 -1.89
CA GLY A 61 1.86 10.48 -2.15
C GLY A 61 1.74 9.65 -0.88
N VAL A 62 0.59 8.97 -0.73
CA VAL A 62 0.36 8.00 0.35
C VAL A 62 -0.31 6.80 -0.29
N ASN A 63 0.42 5.70 -0.42
CA ASN A 63 0.02 4.60 -1.29
C ASN A 63 -0.17 3.31 -0.50
N PHE A 64 -1.37 2.75 -0.60
CA PHE A 64 -1.66 1.43 -0.08
C PHE A 64 -1.54 0.38 -1.19
N SER A 65 -0.96 -0.78 -0.86
CA SER A 65 -1.04 -1.96 -1.71
C SER A 65 -1.31 -3.22 -0.89
N HIS A 66 -2.02 -4.17 -1.48
CA HIS A 66 -2.12 -5.55 -1.03
C HIS A 66 -2.05 -6.45 -2.25
N VAL A 67 -0.87 -7.02 -2.50
CA VAL A 67 -0.59 -7.88 -3.64
C VAL A 67 -0.34 -9.30 -3.18
N PHE A 68 -0.69 -10.28 -4.02
CA PHE A 68 -0.50 -11.68 -3.73
C PHE A 68 -0.30 -12.48 -5.00
N GLY A 69 0.26 -13.67 -4.88
CA GLY A 69 0.47 -14.57 -6.01
C GLY A 69 1.04 -15.92 -5.59
N ASP A 70 1.10 -16.83 -6.55
CA ASP A 70 1.47 -18.23 -6.30
C ASP A 70 2.97 -18.43 -6.10
N LYS A 71 3.81 -17.47 -6.52
CA LYS A 71 5.27 -17.58 -6.47
C LYS A 71 5.90 -16.24 -6.11
N LEU A 72 6.77 -16.25 -5.11
CA LEU A 72 7.65 -15.12 -4.82
C LEU A 72 8.53 -14.78 -6.03
N PRO A 73 8.79 -13.48 -6.28
CA PRO A 73 9.66 -13.06 -7.38
C PRO A 73 11.12 -13.48 -7.11
N PRO A 74 11.93 -13.71 -8.16
CA PRO A 74 13.33 -14.14 -8.02
C PRO A 74 14.17 -13.23 -7.11
N SER A 75 13.91 -11.93 -7.11
CA SER A 75 14.58 -10.95 -6.24
C SER A 75 14.30 -11.21 -4.76
N ALA A 76 13.10 -11.65 -4.38
CA ALA A 76 12.73 -11.97 -3.00
C ALA A 76 13.29 -13.31 -2.51
N THR A 77 13.62 -14.22 -3.43
CA THR A 77 14.15 -15.56 -3.11
C THR A 77 15.66 -15.66 -3.25
N ALA A 78 16.32 -14.65 -3.82
CA ALA A 78 17.78 -14.67 -4.07
C ALA A 78 18.61 -14.93 -2.80
N GLN A 79 18.19 -14.35 -1.66
CA GLN A 79 18.84 -14.55 -0.36
C GLN A 79 18.16 -15.62 0.51
N ARG A 80 17.03 -16.17 0.03
CA ARG A 80 16.20 -17.17 0.73
C ARG A 80 15.67 -18.22 -0.26
N PRO A 81 16.54 -19.09 -0.81
CA PRO A 81 16.16 -20.04 -1.86
C PRO A 81 15.06 -21.01 -1.43
N GLU A 82 14.93 -21.29 -0.13
CA GLU A 82 13.87 -22.12 0.47
C GLU A 82 12.46 -21.55 0.27
N LEU A 83 12.35 -20.28 -0.09
CA LEU A 83 11.08 -19.61 -0.40
C LEU A 83 10.70 -19.68 -1.88
N ALA A 84 11.56 -20.23 -2.74
CA ALA A 84 11.27 -20.38 -4.17
C ALA A 84 10.00 -21.21 -4.39
N GLY A 85 9.10 -20.71 -5.23
CA GLY A 85 7.83 -21.37 -5.54
C GLY A 85 6.76 -21.31 -4.45
N ARG A 86 7.01 -20.61 -3.33
CA ARG A 86 6.00 -20.38 -2.30
C ARG A 86 5.02 -19.28 -2.74
N SER A 87 3.74 -19.49 -2.43
CA SER A 87 2.72 -18.45 -2.50
C SER A 87 3.01 -17.35 -1.49
N PHE A 88 2.62 -16.12 -1.80
CA PHE A 88 2.85 -14.97 -0.95
C PHE A 88 1.68 -14.00 -0.96
N GLN A 89 1.68 -13.14 0.05
CA GLN A 89 0.95 -11.89 0.04
C GLN A 89 1.78 -10.83 0.77
N ALA A 90 1.72 -9.60 0.28
CA ALA A 90 2.38 -8.45 0.84
C ALA A 90 1.39 -7.28 0.86
N LEU A 91 1.29 -6.60 2.00
CA LEU A 91 0.46 -5.42 2.16
C LEU A 91 1.19 -4.36 2.97
N GLY A 92 0.97 -3.08 2.63
CA GLY A 92 1.67 -1.97 3.26
C GLY A 92 1.15 -0.60 2.82
N VAL A 93 1.56 0.42 3.55
CA VAL A 93 1.44 1.84 3.20
C VAL A 93 2.85 2.40 2.99
N SER A 94 3.06 3.17 1.92
CA SER A 94 4.31 3.86 1.59
C SER A 94 4.08 5.29 1.16
#